data_AF-A0A7V8N259-F1
#
_entry.id   AF-A0A7V8N259-F1
#
_cell.length_a   1.000
_cell.length_b   1.000
_cell.length_c   1.000
_cell.angle_alpha   90.00
_cell.angle_beta   90.00
_cell.angle_gamma   90.00
#
_symmetry.space_group_name_H-M   'P 1'
#
loop_
_entity.id
_entity.type
_entity.pdbx_description
1 polymer ?
#
loop_
_entity_poly.entity_id
_entity_poly.type
_entity_poly.pdbx_seq_one_letter_code
_entity_poly.pdbx_strand_id
1 'polypeptide(L)'
;MNALVDKYFQKEQWEQDLTSNTSDYKAVADYSGVPLDKVQDLPYAQYKLYLRDAWLANMSKSEDGRKFLETCWRIRQTSADEQAIEKYQRYGGDV
;
A
#
# COMPACT_ATOMS: atom_id res chain seq x y z
N MET A 1 6.26 -2.07 9.65
CA MET A 1 5.46 -1.42 8.59
C MET A 1 5.76 0.07 8.50
N ASN A 2 6.01 0.77 9.62
CA ASN A 2 6.28 2.21 9.66
C ASN A 2 7.46 2.69 8.80
N ALA A 3 8.64 2.04 8.87
CA ALA A 3 9.82 2.54 8.13
C ALA A 3 9.67 2.67 6.60
N LEU A 4 8.85 1.83 5.95
CA LEU A 4 8.54 1.96 4.52
C LEU A 4 7.53 3.08 4.27
N VAL A 5 6.54 3.22 5.14
CA VAL A 5 5.57 4.31 5.03
C VAL A 5 6.26 5.65 5.25
N ASP A 6 7.09 5.78 6.28
CA ASP A 6 7.81 7.02 6.61
C ASP A 6 8.79 7.44 5.50
N LYS A 7 9.39 6.47 4.80
CA LYS A 7 10.30 6.73 3.67
C LYS A 7 9.56 7.29 2.44
N TYR A 8 8.38 6.76 2.13
CA TYR A 8 7.67 7.07 0.89
C TYR A 8 6.54 8.11 1.08
N PHE A 9 6.10 8.32 2.31
CA PHE A 9 5.08 9.30 2.67
C PHE A 9 5.71 10.27 3.68
N GLN A 10 6.30 11.35 3.17
CA GLN A 10 6.75 12.45 4.01
C GLN A 10 5.52 13.13 4.60
N LYS A 11 5.33 12.98 5.91
CA LYS A 11 4.21 13.57 6.63
C LYS A 11 4.70 14.64 7.57
N GLU A 12 4.02 15.77 7.58
CA GLU A 12 4.26 16.81 8.57
C GLU A 12 3.64 16.42 9.92
N GLN A 13 4.12 16.99 11.02
CA GLN A 13 3.67 16.60 12.37
C GLN A 13 2.15 16.80 12.56
N TRP A 14 1.60 17.88 12.00
CA TRP A 14 0.16 18.17 12.09
C TRP A 14 -0.69 17.15 11.34
N GLU A 15 -0.17 16.49 10.29
CA GLU A 15 -0.88 15.44 9.58
C GLU A 15 -1.03 14.18 10.44
N GLN A 16 -0.05 13.91 11.31
CA GLN A 16 -0.10 12.78 12.23
C GLN A 16 -1.20 12.98 13.27
N ASP A 17 -1.30 14.18 13.82
CA ASP A 17 -2.28 14.54 14.85
C ASP A 17 -3.73 14.47 14.34
N LEU A 18 -3.94 14.62 13.02
CA LEU A 18 -5.25 14.51 12.38
C LEU A 18 -5.60 13.10 11.89
N THR A 19 -4.71 12.11 12.10
CA THR A 19 -4.97 10.73 11.67
C THR A 19 -6.06 10.11 12.55
N SER A 20 -7.25 9.88 12.00
CA SER A 20 -8.38 9.28 12.71
C SER A 20 -8.74 7.91 12.14
N ASN A 21 -9.09 6.96 13.01
CA ASN A 21 -9.57 5.62 12.62
C ASN A 21 -10.82 5.64 11.71
N THR A 22 -11.54 6.77 11.65
CA THR A 22 -12.70 6.93 10.77
C THR A 22 -12.35 7.04 9.29
N SER A 23 -11.08 7.32 8.94
CA SER A 23 -10.62 7.33 7.54
C SER A 23 -10.80 5.98 6.87
N ASP A 24 -10.64 4.89 7.63
CA ASP A 24 -10.73 3.52 7.13
C ASP A 24 -12.17 3.16 6.77
N TYR A 25 -13.13 3.59 7.59
CA TYR A 25 -14.55 3.38 7.29
C TYR A 25 -14.97 4.15 6.03
N LYS A 26 -14.49 5.38 5.87
CA LYS A 26 -14.73 6.15 4.66
C LYS A 26 -14.11 5.49 3.43
N ALA A 27 -12.86 5.03 3.53
CA ALA A 27 -12.20 4.34 2.43
C ALA A 27 -12.96 3.08 2.00
N VAL A 28 -13.46 2.28 2.96
CA VAL A 28 -14.29 1.10 2.69
C VAL A 28 -15.62 1.48 2.05
N ALA A 29 -16.30 2.51 2.56
CA ALA A 29 -17.56 2.99 1.98
C ALA A 29 -17.36 3.45 0.53
N ASP A 30 -16.36 4.30 0.28
CA ASP A 30 -16.04 4.85 -1.03
C ASP A 30 -15.65 3.75 -2.05
N TYR A 31 -14.95 2.71 -1.59
CA TYR A 31 -14.53 1.60 -2.45
C TYR A 31 -15.67 0.59 -2.75
N SER A 32 -16.41 0.19 -1.72
CA SER A 32 -17.40 -0.90 -1.82
C SER A 32 -18.81 -0.43 -2.18
N GLY A 33 -19.09 0.87 -2.06
CA GLY A 33 -20.43 1.45 -2.21
C GLY A 33 -21.36 1.18 -1.02
N VAL A 34 -20.88 0.54 0.04
CA VAL A 34 -21.64 0.36 1.29
C VAL A 34 -21.82 1.73 1.97
N PRO A 35 -23.04 2.11 2.39
CA PRO A 35 -23.27 3.34 3.15
C PRO A 35 -22.38 3.41 4.39
N LEU A 36 -21.83 4.59 4.69
CA LEU A 36 -20.83 4.77 5.74
C LEU A 36 -21.33 4.30 7.13
N ASP A 37 -22.61 4.52 7.43
CA ASP A 37 -23.27 4.09 8.66
C ASP A 37 -23.42 2.56 8.78
N LYS A 38 -23.34 1.85 7.65
CA LYS A 38 -23.44 0.39 7.56
C LYS A 38 -22.10 -0.33 7.50
N VAL A 39 -20.99 0.39 7.39
CA VAL A 39 -19.65 -0.22 7.34
C VAL A 39 -19.34 -0.99 8.63
N GLN A 40 -19.81 -0.51 9.79
CA GLN A 40 -19.62 -1.20 11.07
C GLN A 40 -20.44 -2.48 11.22
N ASP A 41 -21.53 -2.61 10.46
CA ASP A 41 -22.41 -3.79 10.47
C ASP A 41 -21.84 -4.94 9.62
N LEU A 42 -20.75 -4.69 8.86
CA LEU A 42 -20.13 -5.71 8.02
C LEU A 42 -19.52 -6.84 8.85
N PRO A 43 -19.64 -8.10 8.41
CA PRO A 43 -18.86 -9.21 8.97
C PRO A 43 -17.38 -8.85 8.97
N TYR A 44 -16.67 -9.14 10.07
CA TYR A 44 -15.28 -8.70 10.25
C TYR A 44 -14.36 -9.10 9.09
N ALA A 45 -14.48 -10.33 8.58
CA ALA A 45 -13.70 -10.80 7.45
C ALA A 45 -13.96 -9.99 6.17
N GLN A 46 -15.22 -9.62 5.92
CA GLN A 46 -15.63 -8.81 4.77
C GLN A 46 -15.12 -7.37 4.90
N TYR A 47 -15.24 -6.78 6.09
CA TYR A 47 -14.67 -5.45 6.36
C TYR A 47 -13.16 -5.44 6.11
N LYS A 48 -12.41 -6.43 6.60
CA LYS A 48 -10.95 -6.50 6.40
C LYS A 48 -10.56 -6.73 4.93
N LEU A 49 -11.35 -7.50 4.18
CA LEU A 49 -11.16 -7.67 2.74
C LEU A 49 -11.33 -6.35 2.01
N TYR A 50 -12.44 -5.65 2.24
CA TYR A 50 -12.70 -4.35 1.61
C TYR A 50 -11.71 -3.28 2.04
N LEU A 51 -11.27 -3.27 3.29
CA LEU A 51 -10.27 -2.31 3.75
C LEU A 51 -8.95 -2.47 2.99
N ARG A 52 -8.51 -3.72 2.79
CA ARG A 52 -7.30 -4.00 1.99
C ARG A 52 -7.48 -3.53 0.55
N ASP A 53 -8.60 -3.87 -0.07
CA ASP A 53 -8.81 -3.57 -1.49
C ASP A 53 -9.05 -2.07 -1.72
N ALA A 54 -9.73 -1.39 -0.79
CA ALA A 54 -9.86 0.06 -0.76
C ALA A 54 -8.50 0.76 -0.65
N TRP A 55 -7.63 0.26 0.22
CA TRP A 55 -6.28 0.80 0.36
C TRP A 55 -5.46 0.65 -0.93
N LEU A 56 -5.52 -0.53 -1.57
CA LEU A 56 -4.87 -0.77 -2.88
C LEU A 56 -5.43 0.15 -3.97
N ALA A 57 -6.76 0.27 -4.05
CA ALA A 57 -7.42 1.14 -5.02
C ALA A 57 -7.03 2.60 -4.80
N ASN A 58 -6.96 3.07 -3.55
CA ASN A 58 -6.53 4.43 -3.24
C ASN A 58 -5.07 4.68 -3.59
N MET A 59 -4.17 3.73 -3.28
CA MET A 59 -2.75 3.83 -3.63
C MET A 59 -2.52 3.84 -5.15
N SER A 60 -3.33 3.13 -5.92
CA SER A 60 -3.21 3.13 -7.39
C SER A 60 -3.58 4.45 -8.07
N LYS A 61 -4.27 5.37 -7.39
CA LYS A 61 -4.73 6.65 -7.96
C LYS A 61 -3.61 7.66 -8.18
N SER A 62 -2.53 7.58 -7.41
CA SER A 62 -1.39 8.50 -7.52
C SER A 62 -0.18 7.81 -8.16
N GLU A 63 0.74 8.60 -8.72
CA GLU A 63 1.98 8.06 -9.25
C GLU A 63 2.88 7.51 -8.12
N ASP A 64 3.01 8.26 -7.03
CA ASP A 64 3.84 7.86 -5.89
C ASP A 64 3.26 6.64 -5.17
N GLY A 65 1.94 6.54 -5.05
CA GLY A 65 1.27 5.36 -4.52
C GLY A 65 1.51 4.12 -5.38
N ARG A 66 1.52 4.25 -6.72
CA ARG A 66 1.89 3.16 -7.64
C ARG A 66 3.35 2.73 -7.47
N LYS A 67 4.30 3.67 -7.35
CA LYS A 67 5.72 3.38 -7.08
C LYS A 67 5.91 2.67 -5.73
N PHE A 68 5.13 3.05 -4.72
CA PHE A 68 5.12 2.39 -3.42
C PHE A 68 4.63 0.94 -3.53
N LEU A 69 3.50 0.71 -4.22
CA LEU A 69 2.98 -0.64 -4.46
C LEU A 69 3.95 -1.53 -5.25
N GLU A 70 4.61 -0.98 -6.27
CA GLU A 70 5.66 -1.67 -7.03
C GLU A 70 6.84 -2.08 -6.13
N THR A 71 7.24 -1.19 -5.22
CA THR A 71 8.28 -1.51 -4.24
C THR A 71 7.85 -2.63 -3.29
N CYS A 72 6.62 -2.58 -2.77
CA CYS A 72 6.07 -3.66 -1.94
C CYS A 72 6.03 -4.99 -2.70
N TRP A 73 5.60 -4.98 -3.97
CA TRP A 73 5.58 -6.16 -4.83
C TRP A 73 6.98 -6.73 -5.03
N ARG A 74 7.97 -5.88 -5.34
CA ARG A 74 9.37 -6.27 -5.51
C ARG A 74 9.96 -6.89 -4.25
N ILE A 75 9.71 -6.32 -3.07
CA ILE A 75 10.20 -6.86 -1.78
C ILE A 75 9.58 -8.23 -1.47
N ARG A 76 8.34 -8.47 -1.91
CA ARG A 76 7.66 -9.75 -1.70
C ARG A 76 8.20 -10.87 -2.59
N GLN A 77 8.89 -10.53 -3.68
CA GLN A 77 9.56 -11.53 -4.51
C GLN A 77 10.65 -12.21 -3.68
N THR A 78 10.52 -13.53 -3.53
CA THR A 78 11.49 -14.38 -2.82
C THR A 78 12.49 -15.02 -3.78
N SER A 79 12.14 -15.06 -5.06
CA SER A 79 13.02 -15.47 -6.13
C SER A 79 14.02 -14.35 -6.44
N ALA A 80 15.27 -14.72 -6.70
CA ALA A 80 16.26 -13.78 -7.17
C ALA A 80 15.83 -13.19 -8.52
N ASP A 81 16.06 -11.89 -8.73
CA ASP A 81 15.86 -11.26 -10.03
C ASP A 81 17.00 -11.69 -10.96
N GLU A 82 16.83 -12.86 -11.57
CA GLU A 82 17.83 -13.52 -12.43
C GLU A 82 18.25 -12.60 -13.58
N GLN A 83 17.34 -11.78 -14.11
CA GLN A 83 17.65 -10.84 -15.18
C GLN A 83 18.55 -9.70 -14.71
N ALA A 84 18.29 -9.15 -13.52
CA ALA A 84 19.17 -8.14 -12.92
C ALA A 84 20.56 -8.72 -12.62
N ILE A 85 20.62 -9.96 -12.14
CA ILE A 85 21.88 -10.67 -11.86
C ILE A 85 22.66 -10.91 -13.16
N GLU A 86 22.01 -11.45 -14.20
CA GLU A 86 22.64 -11.67 -15.51
C GLU A 86 23.14 -10.37 -16.13
N LYS A 87 22.38 -9.28 -15.99
CA LYS A 87 22.78 -7.97 -16.49
C LYS A 87 24.02 -7.47 -15.73
N TYR A 88 24.04 -7.58 -14.40
CA TYR A 88 25.19 -7.22 -13.59
C TYR A 88 26.44 -8.04 -13.95
N GLN A 89 26.30 -9.35 -14.14
CA GLN A 89 27.39 -10.23 -14.57
C GLN A 89 27.90 -9.87 -15.99
N ARG A 90 27.01 -9.51 -16.92
CA ARG A 90 27.39 -9.10 -18.29
C ARG A 90 28.16 -7.78 -18.35
N TYR A 91 27.91 -6.85 -17.45
CA TYR A 91 28.60 -5.55 -17.40
C TYR A 91 29.91 -5.58 -16.59
N GLY A 92 30.40 -6.76 -16.21
CA GLY A 92 31.69 -6.92 -15.53
C GLY A 92 31.59 -6.63 -14.04
N GLY A 93 30.55 -7.10 -13.37
CA GLY A 93 30.56 -7.18 -11.91
C GLY A 93 31.69 -8.08 -11.45
N ASP A 94 32.79 -7.48 -11.00
CA ASP A 94 33.95 -8.18 -10.45
C ASP A 94 33.49 -9.15 -9.33
N VAL A 95 33.84 -10.44 -9.49
CA VAL A 95 33.76 -11.49 -8.46
C VAL A 95 35.02 -11.52 -7.62
#